data_AF-A0A8J5TNT6-F1
#
_entry.id   AF-A0A8J5TNT6-F1
#
_cell.length_a   1.000
_cell.length_b   1.000
_cell.length_c   1.000
_cell.angle_alpha   90.00
_cell.angle_beta   90.00
_cell.angle_gamma   90.00
#
_symmetry.space_group_name_H-M   'P 1'
#
loop_
_entity.id
_entity.type
_entity.pdbx_description
1 polymer ?
#
loop_
_entity_poly.entity_id
_entity_poly.type
_entity_poly.pdbx_seq_one_letter_code
_entity_poly.pdbx_strand_id
1 'polypeptide(L)'
;LPYPQAALASAQLCVPDCTNMHEGDKVMDPTNCLRFYYCSDPDNNGHPVPSSEPITCPEGFYFNPSPYVKDCDKVDPDKDYCTGLCDPCAIECKEPGTLLPFPRDCHKYLVCLGNNPEPLEINCPDDKPFFDYKTDLCSDDNSLCYNLCDPCKVLCVKKGKVLDPHNCKGYYYCDPPQVAPFECPAGEVFNAQDLVCEASSSGNCTNICEVGLL
;
A
#
# COMPACT_ATOMS: atom_id res chain seq x y z
N LEU A 1 18.82 34.26 -6.75
CA LEU A 1 18.24 33.97 -5.42
C LEU A 1 18.03 32.47 -5.36
N PRO A 2 18.67 31.75 -4.42
CA PRO A 2 18.60 30.30 -4.38
C PRO A 2 17.20 29.85 -3.98
N TYR A 3 16.70 28.81 -4.63
CA TYR A 3 15.43 28.15 -4.37
C TYR A 3 15.30 27.80 -2.88
N PRO A 4 14.15 28.05 -2.23
CA PRO A 4 13.88 27.36 -0.98
C PRO A 4 13.69 25.88 -1.33
N GLN A 5 14.55 25.02 -0.79
CA GLN A 5 14.25 23.61 -0.67
C GLN A 5 12.96 23.50 0.13
N ALA A 6 11.86 23.21 -0.56
CA ALA A 6 10.70 22.66 0.09
C ALA A 6 11.18 21.34 0.71
N ALA A 7 11.32 21.32 2.02
CA ALA A 7 11.27 20.06 2.75
C ALA A 7 9.88 19.49 2.45
N LEU A 8 9.82 18.58 1.47
CA LEU A 8 8.61 17.87 1.10
C LEU A 8 8.12 17.20 2.38
N ALA A 9 6.97 17.66 2.85
CA ALA A 9 6.22 16.97 3.88
C ALA A 9 5.96 15.57 3.32
N SER A 10 6.62 14.56 3.91
CA SER A 10 6.49 13.18 3.49
C SER A 10 5.05 12.75 3.75
N ALA A 11 4.22 12.86 2.71
CA ALA A 11 3.23 11.85 2.45
C ALA A 11 3.95 10.51 2.60
N GLN A 12 3.64 9.76 3.65
CA GLN A 12 4.23 8.45 3.85
C GLN A 12 3.55 7.50 2.85
N LEU A 13 4.01 7.59 1.60
CA LEU A 13 3.55 6.72 0.53
C LEU A 13 3.89 5.28 0.86
N CYS A 14 3.06 4.36 0.40
CA CYS A 14 3.17 2.95 0.69
C CYS A 14 4.25 2.25 -0.15
N VAL A 15 5.44 2.84 -0.23
CA VAL A 15 6.54 2.41 -1.09
C VAL A 15 7.76 2.06 -0.25
N PRO A 16 8.59 1.07 -0.64
CA PRO A 16 9.88 0.86 -0.01
C PRO A 16 10.78 2.08 -0.22
N ASP A 17 11.42 2.57 0.86
CA ASP A 17 12.17 3.83 0.86
C ASP A 17 13.68 3.60 1.08
N CYS A 18 14.47 3.88 0.04
CA CYS A 18 15.93 3.80 0.05
C CYS A 18 16.63 5.18 0.15
N THR A 19 15.90 6.28 0.37
CA THR A 19 16.42 7.67 0.28
C THR A 19 17.64 7.94 1.18
N ASN A 20 17.73 7.27 2.33
CA ASN A 20 18.84 7.42 3.28
C ASN A 20 19.58 6.10 3.52
N MET A 21 19.61 5.23 2.52
CA MET A 21 20.25 3.92 2.57
C MET A 21 21.53 3.91 1.73
N HIS A 22 22.32 2.85 1.84
CA HIS A 22 23.50 2.59 1.03
C HIS A 22 23.32 1.33 0.17
N GLU A 23 24.23 1.13 -0.78
CA GLU A 23 24.30 -0.11 -1.57
C GLU A 23 24.28 -1.35 -0.67
N GLY A 24 23.32 -2.25 -0.91
CA GLY A 24 23.16 -3.51 -0.19
C GLY A 24 22.38 -3.41 1.13
N ASP A 25 22.02 -2.21 1.59
CA ASP A 25 21.12 -2.05 2.74
C ASP A 25 19.74 -2.67 2.44
N LYS A 26 19.06 -3.10 3.50
CA LYS A 26 17.72 -3.72 3.43
C LYS A 26 16.66 -2.78 4.00
N VAL A 27 15.52 -2.70 3.33
CA VAL A 27 14.34 -1.93 3.77
C VAL A 27 13.10 -2.81 3.76
N MET A 28 12.19 -2.58 4.70
CA MET A 28 10.98 -3.40 4.83
C MET A 28 10.09 -3.26 3.60
N ASP A 29 9.41 -4.34 3.21
CA ASP A 29 8.21 -4.23 2.38
C ASP A 29 7.09 -3.58 3.22
N PRO A 30 6.61 -2.38 2.85
CA PRO A 30 5.66 -1.63 3.67
C PRO A 30 4.31 -2.35 3.82
N THR A 31 4.00 -3.32 2.96
CA THR A 31 2.72 -4.06 2.97
C THR A 31 2.85 -5.46 3.55
N ASN A 32 4.07 -5.95 3.79
CA ASN A 32 4.32 -7.32 4.21
C ASN A 32 5.58 -7.45 5.07
N CYS A 33 5.41 -7.65 6.38
CA CYS A 33 6.53 -7.76 7.33
C CYS A 33 7.41 -9.00 7.12
N LEU A 34 7.00 -9.97 6.30
CA LEU A 34 7.80 -11.15 5.96
C LEU A 34 8.75 -10.89 4.78
N ARG A 35 8.75 -9.68 4.25
CA ARG A 35 9.47 -9.30 3.04
C ARG A 35 10.29 -8.03 3.23
N PHE A 36 11.31 -7.90 2.39
CA PHE A 36 12.19 -6.74 2.35
C PHE A 36 12.73 -6.51 0.95
N TYR A 37 13.27 -5.33 0.69
CA TYR A 37 13.93 -4.96 -0.55
C TYR A 37 15.40 -4.68 -0.28
N TYR A 38 16.26 -4.95 -1.26
CA TYR A 38 17.64 -4.44 -1.25
C TYR A 38 17.67 -3.06 -1.90
N CYS A 39 18.44 -2.15 -1.33
CA CYS A 39 18.75 -0.87 -1.95
C CYS A 39 19.99 -1.00 -2.84
N SER A 40 19.88 -0.56 -4.08
CA SER A 40 20.97 -0.55 -5.06
C SER A 40 21.04 0.80 -5.77
N ASP A 41 22.25 1.33 -5.96
CA ASP A 41 22.57 2.53 -6.71
C ASP A 41 23.35 2.15 -7.99
N PRO A 42 22.69 1.55 -8.99
CA PRO A 42 23.35 1.07 -10.19
C PRO A 42 23.99 2.19 -11.02
N ASP A 43 23.46 3.41 -10.91
CA ASP A 43 23.95 4.59 -11.61
C ASP A 43 25.06 5.33 -10.85
N ASN A 44 25.37 4.90 -9.62
CA ASN A 44 26.38 5.49 -8.74
C ASN A 44 26.19 7.01 -8.56
N ASN A 45 24.94 7.43 -8.38
CA ASN A 45 24.53 8.82 -8.26
C ASN A 45 24.25 9.25 -6.81
N GLY A 46 24.40 8.35 -5.85
CA GLY A 46 24.11 8.58 -4.43
C GLY A 46 22.62 8.45 -4.08
N HIS A 47 21.78 7.96 -4.98
CA HIS A 47 20.35 7.75 -4.77
C HIS A 47 19.99 6.27 -5.00
N PRO A 48 20.19 5.41 -4.00
CA PRO A 48 19.81 4.01 -4.11
C PRO A 48 18.30 3.86 -4.30
N VAL A 49 17.92 2.89 -5.12
CA VAL A 49 16.53 2.51 -5.39
C VAL A 49 16.30 1.08 -4.88
N PRO A 50 15.08 0.76 -4.43
CA PRO A 50 14.75 -0.60 -4.02
C PRO A 50 14.79 -1.57 -5.21
N SER A 51 15.05 -2.85 -4.93
CA SER A 51 14.93 -3.91 -5.91
C SER A 51 13.53 -3.94 -6.53
N SER A 52 13.41 -4.43 -7.77
CA SER A 52 12.12 -4.46 -8.48
C SER A 52 11.09 -5.35 -7.79
N GLU A 53 11.55 -6.43 -7.14
CA GLU A 53 10.71 -7.39 -6.41
C GLU A 53 11.20 -7.51 -4.97
N PRO A 54 10.28 -7.80 -4.02
CA PRO A 54 10.64 -8.07 -2.65
C PRO A 54 11.25 -9.45 -2.49
N ILE A 55 12.12 -9.57 -1.50
CA ILE A 55 12.72 -10.81 -1.02
C ILE A 55 11.96 -11.27 0.21
N THR A 56 11.58 -12.54 0.26
CA THR A 56 10.89 -13.12 1.41
C THR A 56 11.91 -13.68 2.42
N CYS A 57 11.71 -13.38 3.71
CA CYS A 57 12.49 -13.99 4.78
C CYS A 57 12.30 -15.51 4.81
N PRO A 58 13.25 -16.28 5.37
CA PRO A 58 13.08 -17.71 5.57
C PRO A 58 11.81 -18.04 6.36
N GLU A 59 11.27 -19.25 6.18
CA GLU A 59 10.09 -19.69 6.93
C GLU A 59 10.31 -19.58 8.45
N GLY A 60 9.34 -18.97 9.15
CA GLY A 60 9.43 -18.70 10.59
C GLY A 60 10.24 -17.46 10.96
N PHE A 61 10.60 -16.61 9.98
CA PHE A 61 11.27 -15.34 10.19
C PHE A 61 10.44 -14.17 9.64
N TYR A 62 10.64 -12.99 10.21
CA TYR A 62 10.08 -11.73 9.75
C TYR A 62 11.21 -10.70 9.59
N PHE A 63 11.01 -9.69 8.77
CA PHE A 63 12.00 -8.61 8.63
C PHE A 63 11.90 -7.65 9.82
N ASN A 64 12.97 -7.55 10.61
CA ASN A 64 13.06 -6.60 11.70
C ASN A 64 13.60 -5.24 11.18
N PRO A 65 12.76 -4.20 11.10
CA PRO A 65 13.16 -2.90 10.57
C PRO A 65 13.96 -2.04 11.56
N SER A 66 14.23 -2.54 12.76
CA SER A 66 15.00 -1.81 13.77
C SER A 66 16.29 -1.28 13.15
N PRO A 67 16.65 0.00 13.39
CA PRO A 67 17.82 0.62 12.77
C PRO A 67 19.13 -0.09 13.14
N TYR A 68 19.13 -0.91 14.18
CA TYR A 68 20.28 -1.70 14.63
C TYR A 68 20.34 -3.13 14.04
N VAL A 69 19.25 -3.62 13.44
CA VAL A 69 19.15 -5.00 12.93
C VAL A 69 19.00 -5.00 11.41
N LYS A 70 17.91 -4.44 10.88
CA LYS A 70 17.57 -4.42 9.43
C LYS A 70 17.78 -5.78 8.75
N ASP A 71 17.33 -6.86 9.38
CA ASP A 71 17.49 -8.23 8.86
C ASP A 71 16.33 -9.14 9.31
N CYS A 72 16.29 -10.35 8.76
CA CYS A 72 15.29 -11.35 9.15
C CYS A 72 15.58 -11.91 10.55
N ASP A 73 14.64 -11.69 11.47
CA ASP A 73 14.64 -12.24 12.83
C ASP A 73 13.59 -13.34 12.98
N LYS A 74 13.85 -14.25 13.92
CA LYS A 74 12.92 -15.35 14.20
C LYS A 74 11.63 -14.81 14.80
N VAL A 75 10.49 -15.31 14.31
CA VAL A 75 9.17 -14.98 14.85
C VAL A 75 9.05 -15.49 16.29
N ASP A 76 8.64 -14.59 17.18
CA ASP A 76 8.22 -14.86 18.54
C ASP A 76 6.69 -14.73 18.59
N PRO A 77 5.93 -15.84 18.69
CA PRO A 77 4.47 -15.81 18.61
C PRO A 77 3.81 -15.09 19.79
N ASP A 78 4.54 -14.86 20.88
CA ASP A 78 4.04 -14.12 22.05
C ASP A 78 4.21 -12.60 21.91
N LYS A 79 4.86 -12.14 20.82
CA LYS A 79 5.08 -10.72 20.54
C LYS A 79 4.43 -10.31 19.24
N ASP A 80 4.02 -9.04 19.20
CA ASP A 80 3.60 -8.42 17.97
C ASP A 80 4.82 -8.05 17.13
N TYR A 81 5.09 -8.84 16.10
CA TYR A 81 6.27 -8.68 15.22
C TYR A 81 5.92 -8.06 13.86
N CYS A 82 4.64 -8.06 13.50
CA CYS A 82 4.17 -7.66 12.17
C CYS A 82 3.27 -6.41 12.27
N THR A 83 3.88 -5.28 12.63
CA THR A 83 3.19 -4.01 12.88
C THR A 83 3.64 -2.92 11.93
N GLY A 84 2.88 -1.82 11.88
CA GLY A 84 3.24 -0.64 11.09
C GLY A 84 3.18 -0.86 9.58
N LEU A 85 2.44 -1.88 9.14
CA LEU A 85 2.18 -2.09 7.72
C LEU A 85 1.23 -1.01 7.20
N CYS A 86 1.46 -0.65 5.95
CA CYS A 86 0.77 0.40 5.25
C CYS A 86 -0.23 -0.17 4.24
N ASP A 87 -1.35 0.50 4.05
CA ASP A 87 -2.34 0.18 3.03
C ASP A 87 -2.12 1.03 1.76
N PRO A 88 -1.65 0.45 0.64
CA PRO A 88 -1.40 1.21 -0.58
C PRO A 88 -2.66 1.73 -1.25
N CYS A 89 -3.85 1.22 -0.88
CA CYS A 89 -5.14 1.66 -1.39
C CYS A 89 -5.80 2.72 -0.50
N ALA A 90 -5.29 2.93 0.72
CA ALA A 90 -5.82 3.93 1.64
C ALA A 90 -5.33 5.33 1.24
N ILE A 91 -6.26 6.29 1.25
CA ILE A 91 -5.97 7.70 1.02
C ILE A 91 -5.96 8.39 2.38
N GLU A 92 -4.76 8.78 2.83
CA GLU A 92 -4.57 9.45 4.12
C GLU A 92 -3.97 10.85 3.94
N CYS A 93 -4.81 11.87 4.02
CA CYS A 93 -4.37 13.25 3.97
C CYS A 93 -3.90 13.73 5.34
N LYS A 94 -2.57 13.82 5.52
CA LYS A 94 -1.96 14.34 6.75
C LYS A 94 -1.88 15.87 6.77
N GLU A 95 -1.54 16.48 5.64
CA GLU A 95 -1.32 17.93 5.55
C GLU A 95 -2.02 18.53 4.32
N PRO A 96 -2.67 19.71 4.47
CA PRO A 96 -3.25 20.43 3.35
C PRO A 96 -2.19 20.78 2.29
N GLY A 97 -2.55 20.63 1.01
CA GLY A 97 -1.68 20.91 -0.13
C GLY A 97 -0.77 19.75 -0.54
N THR A 98 -0.72 18.67 0.25
CA THR A 98 -0.01 17.43 -0.12
C THR A 98 -0.61 16.84 -1.39
N LEU A 99 0.24 16.43 -2.33
CA LEU A 99 -0.17 15.66 -3.49
C LEU A 99 0.01 14.17 -3.21
N LEU A 100 -0.98 13.35 -3.54
CA LEU A 100 -0.92 11.90 -3.42
C LEU A 100 -1.25 11.26 -4.77
N PRO A 101 -0.62 10.12 -5.11
CA PRO A 101 -1.06 9.35 -6.27
C PRO A 101 -2.50 8.87 -6.05
N PHE A 102 -3.29 8.86 -7.13
CA PHE A 102 -4.60 8.24 -7.07
C PHE A 102 -4.44 6.70 -7.12
N PRO A 103 -4.89 5.93 -6.10
CA PRO A 103 -4.49 4.52 -5.97
C PRO A 103 -4.91 3.58 -7.12
N ARG A 104 -5.95 3.94 -7.89
CA ARG A 104 -6.52 3.05 -8.92
C ARG A 104 -6.50 3.63 -10.33
N ASP A 105 -5.87 4.79 -10.52
CA ASP A 105 -5.84 5.51 -11.79
C ASP A 105 -4.63 6.44 -11.80
N CYS A 106 -3.56 6.01 -12.46
CA CYS A 106 -2.32 6.79 -12.50
C CYS A 106 -2.41 8.04 -13.38
N HIS A 107 -3.54 8.25 -14.08
CA HIS A 107 -3.81 9.48 -14.80
C HIS A 107 -4.33 10.61 -13.91
N LYS A 108 -4.45 10.32 -12.61
CA LYS A 108 -4.94 11.25 -11.62
C LYS A 108 -4.01 11.34 -10.44
N TYR A 109 -4.11 12.46 -9.75
CA TYR A 109 -3.56 12.66 -8.43
C TYR A 109 -4.58 13.35 -7.55
N LEU A 110 -4.33 13.29 -6.26
CA LEU A 110 -5.18 13.82 -5.21
C LEU A 110 -4.50 15.03 -4.60
N VAL A 111 -5.25 16.11 -4.39
CA VAL A 111 -4.80 17.26 -3.61
C VAL A 111 -5.48 17.18 -2.25
N CYS A 112 -4.69 16.97 -1.21
CA CYS A 112 -5.19 16.97 0.15
C CYS A 112 -5.71 18.35 0.54
N LEU A 113 -6.98 18.40 0.92
CA LEU A 113 -7.62 19.59 1.45
C LEU A 113 -7.51 19.55 2.97
N GLY A 114 -7.40 20.73 3.60
CA GLY A 114 -7.12 20.83 5.04
C GLY A 114 -8.22 20.28 5.94
N ASN A 115 -9.11 21.15 6.44
CA ASN A 115 -10.14 20.75 7.41
C ASN A 115 -11.23 19.87 6.78
N ASN A 116 -10.92 18.59 6.56
CA ASN A 116 -11.81 17.46 6.32
C ASN A 116 -12.93 17.64 5.26
N PRO A 117 -12.62 17.98 4.00
CA PRO A 117 -13.32 17.43 2.84
C PRO A 117 -12.55 16.24 2.26
N GLU A 118 -13.23 15.43 1.45
CA GLU A 118 -12.57 14.50 0.53
C GLU A 118 -11.48 15.22 -0.30
N PRO A 119 -10.33 14.59 -0.58
CA PRO A 119 -9.29 15.20 -1.40
C PRO A 119 -9.81 15.49 -2.80
N LEU A 120 -9.27 16.53 -3.42
CA LEU A 120 -9.64 16.89 -4.79
C LEU A 120 -8.92 15.97 -5.79
N GLU A 121 -9.67 15.30 -6.65
CA GLU A 121 -9.14 14.56 -7.79
C GLU A 121 -8.77 15.51 -8.94
N ILE A 122 -7.54 15.42 -9.43
CA ILE A 122 -7.05 16.17 -10.59
C ILE A 122 -6.53 15.20 -11.64
N ASN A 123 -6.94 15.37 -12.89
CA ASN A 123 -6.36 14.63 -14.01
C ASN A 123 -5.03 15.26 -14.44
N CYS A 124 -4.05 14.43 -14.72
CA CYS A 124 -2.87 14.84 -15.48
C CYS A 124 -3.26 15.25 -16.92
N PRO A 125 -2.50 16.16 -17.55
CA PRO A 125 -2.79 16.60 -18.90
C PRO A 125 -2.48 15.49 -19.92
N ASP A 126 -3.15 15.53 -21.08
CA ASP A 126 -3.07 14.47 -22.11
C ASP A 126 -1.66 14.26 -22.67
N ASP A 127 -0.81 15.29 -22.68
CA ASP A 127 0.58 15.21 -23.17
C ASP A 127 1.55 14.62 -22.13
N LYS A 128 1.15 14.60 -20.85
CA LYS A 128 1.90 13.99 -19.74
C LYS A 128 0.95 13.22 -18.83
N PRO A 129 0.43 12.08 -19.28
CA PRO A 129 -0.73 11.45 -18.66
C PRO A 129 -0.45 10.73 -17.34
N PHE A 130 0.78 10.65 -16.83
CA PHE A 130 1.11 9.80 -15.66
C PHE A 130 1.62 10.64 -14.49
N PHE A 131 0.99 10.53 -13.31
CA PHE A 131 1.47 11.25 -12.13
C PHE A 131 2.69 10.56 -11.49
N ASP A 132 3.83 11.25 -11.46
CA ASP A 132 5.03 10.84 -10.74
C ASP A 132 4.96 11.29 -9.27
N TYR A 133 4.63 10.35 -8.40
CA TYR A 133 4.52 10.57 -6.95
C TYR A 133 5.85 10.87 -6.26
N LYS A 134 7.00 10.71 -6.93
CA LYS A 134 8.32 11.05 -6.37
C LYS A 134 8.67 12.52 -6.59
N THR A 135 8.20 13.10 -7.70
CA THR A 135 8.47 14.49 -8.07
C THR A 135 7.28 15.41 -7.93
N ASP A 136 6.10 14.85 -7.62
CA ASP A 136 4.81 15.56 -7.53
C ASP A 136 4.41 16.25 -8.86
N LEU A 137 4.82 15.68 -9.99
CA LEU A 137 4.58 16.22 -11.33
C LEU A 137 4.01 15.16 -12.27
N CYS A 138 3.23 15.60 -13.25
CA CYS A 138 2.80 14.74 -14.34
C CYS A 138 3.94 14.53 -15.37
N SER A 139 4.05 13.31 -15.88
CA SER A 139 5.08 12.79 -16.78
C SER A 139 4.47 12.03 -17.96
N ASP A 140 5.23 11.87 -19.03
CA ASP A 140 4.91 10.99 -20.17
C ASP A 140 5.42 9.54 -19.96
N ASP A 141 6.17 9.30 -18.88
CA ASP A 141 6.69 8.00 -18.51
C ASP A 141 5.74 7.21 -17.59
N ASN A 142 5.10 6.18 -18.14
CA ASN A 142 4.21 5.28 -17.43
C ASN A 142 4.92 4.44 -16.34
N SER A 143 6.25 4.36 -16.33
CA SER A 143 6.99 3.61 -15.30
C SER A 143 6.93 4.26 -13.91
N LEU A 144 6.54 5.54 -13.85
CA LEU A 144 6.41 6.32 -12.61
C LEU A 144 5.06 6.12 -11.91
N CYS A 145 4.16 5.36 -12.54
CA CYS A 145 2.83 5.05 -12.05
C CYS A 145 2.85 4.33 -10.69
N TYR A 146 2.00 4.79 -9.78
CA TYR A 146 1.77 4.14 -8.50
C TYR A 146 0.84 2.92 -8.67
N ASN A 147 1.44 1.74 -8.87
CA ASN A 147 0.73 0.49 -9.14
C ASN A 147 0.71 -0.49 -7.95
N LEU A 148 0.81 0.02 -6.72
CA LEU A 148 0.88 -0.82 -5.52
C LEU A 148 -0.48 -1.18 -4.92
N CYS A 149 -1.54 -0.49 -5.33
CA CYS A 149 -2.90 -0.84 -4.95
C CYS A 149 -3.52 -1.78 -6.00
N ASP A 150 -3.70 -3.04 -5.63
CA ASP A 150 -4.43 -4.02 -6.41
C ASP A 150 -5.74 -4.36 -5.68
N PRO A 151 -6.90 -3.84 -6.12
CA PRO A 151 -8.18 -4.07 -5.44
C PRO A 151 -8.63 -5.54 -5.51
N CYS A 152 -7.96 -6.38 -6.30
CA CYS A 152 -8.22 -7.82 -6.39
C CYS A 152 -7.35 -8.65 -5.45
N LYS A 153 -6.39 -8.05 -4.74
CA LYS A 153 -5.57 -8.76 -3.77
C LYS A 153 -6.06 -8.50 -2.36
N VAL A 154 -6.13 -9.57 -1.57
CA VAL A 154 -6.41 -9.47 -0.14
C VAL A 154 -5.20 -8.85 0.55
N LEU A 155 -5.42 -7.68 1.13
CA LEU A 155 -4.38 -6.93 1.83
C LEU A 155 -4.51 -7.13 3.35
N CYS A 156 -3.51 -7.77 3.96
CA CYS A 156 -3.45 -8.10 5.37
C CYS A 156 -2.46 -7.19 6.11
N VAL A 157 -2.83 -5.91 6.29
CA VAL A 157 -1.96 -4.88 6.88
C VAL A 157 -2.33 -4.49 8.31
N LYS A 158 -3.55 -4.85 8.74
CA LYS A 158 -4.02 -4.62 10.11
C LYS A 158 -4.90 -5.78 10.57
N LYS A 159 -4.94 -6.00 11.88
CA LYS A 159 -5.84 -6.99 12.48
C LYS A 159 -7.29 -6.60 12.24
N GLY A 160 -8.11 -7.54 11.76
CA GLY A 160 -9.53 -7.30 11.55
C GLY A 160 -10.09 -8.02 10.32
N LYS A 161 -11.35 -7.74 10.00
CA LYS A 161 -11.99 -8.31 8.80
C LYS A 161 -11.66 -7.45 7.59
N VAL A 162 -11.41 -8.10 6.46
CA VAL A 162 -11.29 -7.46 5.15
C VAL A 162 -12.20 -8.19 4.18
N LEU A 163 -12.79 -7.46 3.23
CA LEU A 163 -13.68 -8.04 2.25
C LEU A 163 -12.94 -9.07 1.38
N ASP A 164 -13.63 -10.13 0.96
CA ASP A 164 -13.11 -10.99 -0.10
C ASP A 164 -13.39 -10.33 -1.46
N PRO A 165 -12.36 -9.91 -2.22
CA PRO A 165 -12.55 -9.17 -3.46
C PRO A 165 -13.24 -10.00 -4.56
N HIS A 166 -13.24 -11.33 -4.45
CA HIS A 166 -13.82 -12.26 -5.41
C HIS A 166 -15.15 -12.89 -4.93
N ASN A 167 -15.50 -12.74 -3.65
CA ASN A 167 -16.72 -13.31 -3.08
C ASN A 167 -17.34 -12.42 -2.00
N CYS A 168 -18.34 -11.61 -2.36
CA CYS A 168 -19.09 -10.75 -1.43
C CYS A 168 -19.92 -11.51 -0.38
N LYS A 169 -19.98 -12.86 -0.43
CA LYS A 169 -20.59 -13.71 0.61
C LYS A 169 -19.58 -14.18 1.67
N GLY A 170 -18.34 -13.73 1.59
CA GLY A 170 -17.28 -14.06 2.52
C GLY A 170 -16.41 -12.85 2.85
N TYR A 171 -15.49 -13.07 3.77
CA TYR A 171 -14.47 -12.12 4.17
C TYR A 171 -13.23 -12.88 4.61
N TYR A 172 -12.11 -12.17 4.71
CA TYR A 172 -10.92 -12.69 5.36
C TYR A 172 -10.77 -12.05 6.74
N TYR A 173 -10.31 -12.83 7.72
CA TYR A 173 -9.81 -12.28 8.97
C TYR A 173 -8.29 -12.20 8.89
N CYS A 174 -7.79 -10.99 9.05
CA CYS A 174 -6.39 -10.63 9.08
C CYS A 174 -5.90 -10.59 10.53
N ASP A 175 -4.77 -11.25 10.78
CA ASP A 175 -3.94 -11.10 11.98
C ASP A 175 -2.49 -11.10 11.49
N PRO A 176 -1.99 -9.96 10.94
CA PRO A 176 -0.80 -9.93 10.10
C PRO A 176 0.38 -10.73 10.67
N PRO A 177 1.05 -11.55 9.84
CA PRO A 177 0.83 -11.77 8.41
C PRO A 177 -0.22 -12.87 8.12
N GLN A 178 -0.87 -13.42 9.14
CA GLN A 178 -1.83 -14.51 9.00
C GLN A 178 -3.14 -14.01 8.39
N VAL A 179 -3.69 -14.80 7.48
CA VAL A 179 -4.97 -14.52 6.82
C VAL A 179 -5.79 -15.79 6.74
N ALA A 180 -7.06 -15.71 7.11
CA ALA A 180 -7.97 -16.86 7.10
C ALA A 180 -9.30 -16.49 6.44
N PRO A 181 -9.82 -17.29 5.50
CA PRO A 181 -11.11 -17.05 4.87
C PRO A 181 -12.28 -17.46 5.78
N PHE A 182 -13.38 -16.73 5.69
CA PHE A 182 -14.64 -16.99 6.38
C PHE A 182 -15.82 -16.77 5.43
N GLU A 183 -16.84 -17.60 5.56
CA GLU A 183 -18.12 -17.42 4.87
C GLU A 183 -19.12 -16.73 5.80
N CYS A 184 -19.95 -15.86 5.23
CA CYS A 184 -21.12 -15.34 5.93
C CYS A 184 -22.18 -16.44 6.09
N PRO A 185 -23.04 -16.35 7.14
CA PRO A 185 -24.21 -17.21 7.27
C PRO A 185 -25.08 -17.24 6.01
N ALA A 186 -25.84 -18.33 5.85
CA ALA A 186 -26.69 -18.51 4.68
C ALA A 186 -27.71 -17.37 4.52
N GLY A 187 -27.71 -16.72 3.37
CA GLY A 187 -28.59 -15.58 3.07
C GLY A 187 -27.99 -14.21 3.42
N GLU A 188 -26.76 -14.17 3.91
CA GLU A 188 -26.04 -12.94 4.24
C GLU A 188 -24.89 -12.63 3.26
N VAL A 189 -24.51 -11.34 3.23
CA VAL A 189 -23.41 -10.78 2.44
C VAL A 189 -22.54 -9.94 3.35
N PHE A 190 -21.24 -9.85 3.08
CA PHE A 190 -20.32 -9.10 3.90
C PHE A 190 -20.37 -7.61 3.57
N ASN A 191 -20.77 -6.80 4.54
CA ASN A 191 -20.71 -5.35 4.47
C ASN A 191 -19.30 -4.89 4.90
N ALA A 192 -18.50 -4.43 3.94
CA ALA A 192 -17.12 -3.99 4.15
C ALA A 192 -16.99 -2.65 4.90
N GLN A 193 -18.06 -1.85 4.94
CA GLN A 193 -18.08 -0.58 5.66
C GLN A 193 -18.29 -0.81 7.16
N ASP A 194 -19.25 -1.68 7.51
CA ASP A 194 -19.58 -1.99 8.91
C ASP A 194 -18.79 -3.20 9.45
N LEU A 195 -18.09 -3.94 8.57
CA LEU A 195 -17.33 -5.16 8.88
C LEU A 195 -18.19 -6.28 9.49
N VAL A 196 -19.43 -6.42 9.01
CA VAL A 196 -20.41 -7.41 9.50
C VAL A 196 -21.06 -8.16 8.33
N CYS A 197 -21.55 -9.37 8.58
CA CYS A 197 -22.43 -10.06 7.64
C CYS A 197 -23.87 -9.59 7.86
N GLU A 198 -24.56 -9.21 6.79
CA GLU A 198 -25.91 -8.67 6.83
C GLU A 198 -26.80 -9.38 5.83
N ALA A 199 -28.11 -9.40 6.08
CA ALA A 199 -29.06 -10.00 5.16
C ALA A 199 -28.89 -9.44 3.73
N SER A 200 -28.90 -10.31 2.73
CA SER A 200 -28.73 -9.93 1.30
C SER A 200 -29.78 -8.92 0.81
N SER A 201 -30.91 -8.78 1.51
CA SER A 201 -31.93 -7.77 1.23
C SER A 201 -31.56 -6.36 1.70
N SER A 202 -30.58 -6.24 2.60
CA SER A 202 -30.08 -4.99 3.20
C SER A 202 -28.70 -4.60 2.67
N GLY A 203 -27.86 -5.59 2.33
CA GLY A 203 -26.54 -5.38 1.75
C GLY A 203 -26.49 -5.56 0.23
N ASN A 204 -25.68 -4.76 -0.46
CA ASN A 204 -25.37 -4.98 -1.88
C ASN A 204 -24.22 -5.98 -2.01
N CYS A 205 -24.44 -7.09 -2.72
CA CYS A 205 -23.39 -8.05 -3.04
C CYS A 205 -22.77 -7.68 -4.39
N THR A 206 -21.58 -7.07 -4.35
CA THR A 206 -20.80 -6.82 -5.55
C THR A 206 -19.39 -7.35 -5.31
N ASN A 207 -18.97 -8.32 -6.13
CA ASN A 207 -17.56 -8.71 -6.17
C ASN A 207 -16.76 -7.55 -6.76
N ILE A 208 -15.68 -7.16 -6.11
CA ILE A 208 -14.80 -6.10 -6.62
C ILE A 208 -14.12 -6.58 -7.91
N CYS A 209 -13.76 -7.86 -7.95
CA CYS A 209 -13.07 -8.46 -9.06
C CYS A 209 -13.85 -9.66 -9.57
N GLU A 210 -14.23 -9.62 -10.84
CA GLU A 210 -14.85 -10.76 -11.49
C GLU A 210 -13.86 -11.93 -11.50
N VAL A 211 -14.36 -13.10 -11.10
CA VAL A 211 -13.62 -14.35 -11.29
C VAL A 211 -13.58 -14.57 -12.79
N GLY A 212 -12.42 -14.29 -13.41
CA GLY A 212 -12.23 -14.52 -14.84
C GLY A 212 -12.65 -15.95 -15.19
N LEU A 213 -13.73 -16.08 -15.96
CA LEU A 213 -13.95 -17.26 -16.76
C LEU A 213 -12.82 -17.30 -17.79
N LEU A 214 -12.03 -18.38 -17.71
CA LEU A 214 -11.00 -18.76 -18.69
C LEU A 214 -11.44 -18.54 -20.14
#